data_AF-A0A927E5P7-F1
#
_entry.id   AF-A0A927E5P7-F1
#
_cell.length_a   1.000
_cell.length_b   1.000
_cell.length_c   1.000
_cell.angle_alpha   90.00
_cell.angle_beta   90.00
_cell.angle_gamma   90.00
#
_symmetry.space_group_name_H-M   'P 1'
#
loop_
_entity.id
_entity.type
_entity.pdbx_description
1 polymer ?
#
loop_
_entity_poly.entity_id
_entity_poly.type
_entity_poly.pdbx_seq_one_letter_code
_entity_poly.pdbx_strand_id
1 'polypeptide(L)'
;MRWLALFALLIASAAVAPAQAAENPLCKLFTQKEASAYVGATVGEGESSLIPGASGCSWSNEDADNKMSVSVFPAGNALQLKAWGFESWEGFRSVPGIGAKAYVARSPVMEIMGRKMGGEWQAGAIVGNDYIAVGMKGPKANADAVQSLLKDAIGRRR
;
A
#
# COMPACT_ATOMS: atom_id res chain seq x y z
N MET A 1 29.44 42.10 25.68
CA MET A 1 29.59 41.03 26.71
C MET A 1 28.30 40.23 26.75
N ARG A 2 28.43 38.93 26.47
CA ARG A 2 27.62 37.79 26.95
C ARG A 2 26.09 37.99 27.00
N TRP A 3 25.32 37.59 25.97
CA TRP A 3 24.80 36.22 25.81
C TRP A 3 24.40 35.57 27.14
N LEU A 4 23.10 35.67 27.46
CA LEU A 4 22.46 34.87 28.50
C LEU A 4 21.06 34.47 28.02
N ALA A 5 20.79 33.18 28.18
CA ALA A 5 19.51 32.50 28.13
C ALA A 5 18.83 32.36 26.76
N LEU A 6 19.06 31.21 26.13
CA LEU A 6 18.03 30.40 25.47
C LEU A 6 18.58 28.96 25.40
N PHE A 7 18.58 28.29 26.55
CA PHE A 7 18.89 26.88 26.66
C PHE A 7 17.60 26.06 26.46
N ALA A 8 17.66 25.16 25.49
CA ALA A 8 17.00 23.86 25.45
C ALA A 8 15.47 23.80 25.55
N LEU A 9 14.81 23.82 24.39
CA LEU A 9 13.57 23.10 24.12
C LEU A 9 13.82 22.10 22.98
N LEU A 10 14.54 21.05 23.33
CA LEU A 10 14.66 19.76 22.66
C LEU A 10 14.37 18.80 23.84
N ILE A 11 13.46 17.85 23.85
CA ILE A 11 13.18 16.76 22.92
C ILE A 11 11.86 16.14 23.41
N ALA A 12 10.85 15.97 22.54
CA ALA A 12 9.84 14.91 22.66
C ALA A 12 9.01 14.82 21.37
N SER A 13 9.65 14.46 20.27
CA SER A 13 8.93 14.12 19.03
C SER A 13 9.45 12.78 18.52
N ALA A 14 9.29 11.74 19.32
CA ALA A 14 9.65 10.37 18.95
C ALA A 14 8.49 9.36 19.13
N ALA A 15 7.25 9.82 19.34
CA ALA A 15 6.11 8.94 19.61
C ALA A 15 4.88 9.16 18.70
N VAL A 16 5.04 9.88 17.58
CA VAL A 16 3.93 10.23 16.69
C VAL A 16 3.62 9.13 15.65
N ALA A 17 4.62 8.45 15.10
CA ALA A 17 4.43 7.47 14.02
C ALA A 17 3.53 6.25 14.35
N PRO A 18 3.68 5.54 15.49
CA PRO A 18 2.87 4.33 15.74
C PRO A 18 1.42 4.64 16.10
N ALA A 19 1.14 5.83 16.65
CA ALA A 19 -0.20 6.21 17.07
C ALA A 19 -1.15 6.44 15.87
N GLN A 20 -0.65 7.03 14.76
CA GLN A 20 -1.49 7.23 13.56
C GLN A 20 -1.79 5.94 12.79
N ALA A 21 -0.98 4.88 12.93
CA ALA A 21 -1.31 3.57 12.39
C ALA A 21 -2.44 2.89 13.18
N ALA A 22 -2.42 3.01 14.51
CA ALA A 22 -3.40 2.38 15.40
C ALA A 22 -4.84 2.91 15.21
N GLU A 23 -5.02 4.13 14.72
CA GLU A 23 -6.33 4.72 14.45
C GLU A 23 -6.85 4.46 13.02
N ASN A 24 -5.97 4.11 12.08
CA ASN A 24 -6.35 3.87 10.70
C ASN A 24 -7.05 2.51 10.53
N PRO A 25 -8.34 2.46 10.16
CA PRO A 25 -9.08 1.21 10.04
C PRO A 25 -8.49 0.28 8.97
N LEU A 26 -7.78 0.79 7.97
CA LEU A 26 -7.11 -0.05 6.97
C LEU A 26 -5.93 -0.82 7.54
N CYS A 27 -5.23 -0.27 8.54
CA CYS A 27 -4.15 -0.98 9.24
C CYS A 27 -4.66 -2.09 10.17
N LYS A 28 -5.97 -2.12 10.44
CA LYS A 28 -6.62 -3.20 11.21
C LYS A 28 -7.11 -4.34 10.34
N LEU A 29 -7.10 -4.19 9.01
CA LEU A 29 -7.56 -5.24 8.08
C LEU A 29 -6.66 -6.47 8.14
N PHE A 30 -5.37 -6.29 8.39
CA PHE A 30 -4.40 -7.38 8.45
C PHE A 30 -3.46 -7.19 9.62
N THR A 31 -3.13 -8.29 10.28
CA THR A 31 -2.02 -8.33 11.24
C THR A 31 -0.69 -8.36 10.51
N GLN A 32 0.39 -7.94 11.18
CA GLN A 32 1.77 -8.08 10.67
C GLN A 32 2.09 -9.53 10.26
N LYS A 33 1.57 -10.52 11.01
CA LYS A 33 1.76 -11.94 10.72
C LYS A 33 1.10 -12.36 9.41
N GLU A 34 -0.14 -11.92 9.18
CA GLU A 34 -0.85 -12.18 7.92
C GLU A 34 -0.14 -11.48 6.75
N ALA A 35 0.28 -10.23 6.92
CA ALA A 35 1.05 -9.49 5.92
C ALA A 35 2.34 -10.23 5.54
N SER A 36 3.09 -10.71 6.54
CA SER A 36 4.30 -11.51 6.32
C SER A 36 3.99 -12.82 5.58
N ALA A 37 2.85 -13.46 5.88
CA ALA A 37 2.44 -14.70 5.22
C ALA A 37 2.08 -14.50 3.74
N TYR A 38 1.41 -13.39 3.42
CA TYR A 38 1.09 -12.96 2.05
C TYR A 38 2.37 -12.71 1.24
N VAL A 39 3.29 -11.93 1.80
CA VAL A 39 4.54 -11.55 1.14
C VAL A 39 5.50 -12.73 1.02
N GLY A 40 5.46 -13.67 1.98
CA GLY A 40 6.40 -14.79 2.08
C GLY A 40 7.72 -14.44 2.76
N ALA A 41 7.77 -13.31 3.45
CA ALA A 41 8.93 -12.82 4.20
C ALA A 41 8.47 -11.88 5.31
N THR A 42 9.35 -11.63 6.28
CA THR A 42 9.06 -10.71 7.39
C THR A 42 8.85 -9.27 6.89
N VAL A 43 7.82 -8.62 7.42
CA VAL A 43 7.54 -7.18 7.27
C VAL A 43 7.38 -6.54 8.64
N GLY A 44 7.46 -5.21 8.72
CA GLY A 44 7.20 -4.44 9.93
C GLY A 44 5.71 -4.33 10.28
N GLU A 45 5.41 -3.53 11.30
CA GLU A 45 4.04 -3.18 11.67
C GLU A 45 3.33 -2.43 10.53
N GLY A 46 1.99 -2.39 10.60
CA GLY A 46 1.21 -1.63 9.62
C GLY A 46 1.40 -0.15 9.86
N GLU A 47 1.70 0.60 8.80
CA GLU A 47 1.89 2.04 8.84
C GLU A 47 0.86 2.73 7.94
N SER A 48 0.25 3.78 8.46
CA SER A 48 -0.67 4.62 7.68
C SER A 48 0.06 5.24 6.49
N SER A 49 -0.43 4.95 5.29
CA SER A 49 0.01 5.65 4.09
C SER A 49 -0.81 6.92 3.93
N LEU A 50 -0.14 8.06 4.03
CA LEU A 50 -0.75 9.38 3.87
C LEU A 50 -0.64 9.82 2.40
N ILE A 51 -1.60 9.39 1.59
CA ILE A 51 -1.80 9.91 0.24
C ILE A 51 -2.95 10.93 0.31
N PRO A 52 -2.75 12.20 -0.06
CA PRO A 52 -3.83 13.19 -0.04
C PRO A 52 -5.07 12.73 -0.79
N GLY A 53 -6.23 12.73 -0.12
CA GLY A 53 -7.50 12.27 -0.69
C GLY A 53 -7.69 10.75 -0.74
N ALA A 54 -6.82 9.98 -0.07
CA ALA A 54 -6.94 8.54 0.05
C ALA A 54 -6.55 8.07 1.45
N SER A 55 -7.05 6.91 1.84
CA SER A 55 -6.59 6.20 3.03
C SER A 55 -5.79 4.99 2.58
N GLY A 56 -4.64 4.73 3.19
CA GLY A 56 -3.88 3.52 2.93
C GLY A 56 -3.19 2.98 4.16
N CYS A 57 -2.82 1.71 4.11
CA CYS A 57 -1.90 1.10 5.06
C CYS A 57 -0.89 0.23 4.32
N SER A 58 0.36 0.22 4.80
CA SER A 58 1.41 -0.64 4.28
C SER A 58 2.17 -1.34 5.40
N TRP A 59 2.59 -2.57 5.12
CA TRP A 59 3.50 -3.35 5.94
C TRP A 59 4.74 -3.62 5.10
N SER A 60 5.90 -3.13 5.52
CA SER A 60 7.15 -3.31 4.78
C SER A 60 8.34 -3.57 5.68
N ASN A 61 9.39 -4.20 5.15
CA ASN A 61 10.72 -4.11 5.75
C ASN A 61 11.33 -2.71 5.48
N GLU A 62 12.48 -2.41 6.10
CA GLU A 62 13.14 -1.11 6.03
C GLU A 62 13.38 -0.64 4.58
N ASP A 63 13.78 -1.55 3.69
CA ASP A 63 14.07 -1.24 2.29
C ASP A 63 12.86 -1.35 1.34
N ALA A 64 11.69 -1.74 1.86
CA ALA A 64 10.49 -2.04 1.08
C ALA A 64 10.71 -3.05 -0.06
N ASP A 65 11.64 -3.99 0.13
CA ASP A 65 11.81 -5.17 -0.72
C ASP A 65 10.76 -6.25 -0.46
N ASN A 66 10.28 -6.29 0.77
CA ASN A 66 9.12 -7.05 1.22
C ASN A 66 8.05 -6.04 1.61
N LYS A 67 6.93 -6.02 0.91
CA LYS A 67 5.88 -5.03 1.10
C LYS A 67 4.51 -5.62 0.79
N MET A 68 3.54 -5.31 1.65
CA MET A 68 2.11 -5.43 1.39
C MET A 68 1.47 -4.07 1.59
N SER A 69 0.49 -3.70 0.77
CA SER A 69 -0.26 -2.46 0.94
C SER A 69 -1.71 -2.60 0.54
N VAL A 70 -2.54 -1.79 1.18
CA VAL A 70 -3.97 -1.60 0.87
C VAL A 70 -4.23 -0.11 0.81
N SER A 71 -4.94 0.34 -0.21
CA SER A 71 -5.33 1.74 -0.39
C SER A 71 -6.77 1.83 -0.87
N VAL A 72 -7.46 2.87 -0.43
CA VAL A 72 -8.84 3.15 -0.80
C VAL A 72 -8.93 4.59 -1.29
N PHE A 73 -9.47 4.73 -2.49
CA PHE A 73 -9.70 6.00 -3.19
C PHE A 73 -11.18 6.12 -3.55
N PRO A 74 -11.68 7.32 -3.90
CA PRO A 74 -12.94 7.45 -4.61
C PRO A 74 -12.91 6.65 -5.93
N ALA A 75 -14.03 6.04 -6.33
CA ALA A 75 -14.14 5.21 -7.53
C ALA A 75 -13.69 5.93 -8.82
N GLY A 76 -13.88 7.25 -8.89
CA GLY A 76 -13.42 8.08 -10.02
C GLY A 76 -11.91 8.02 -10.25
N ASN A 77 -11.12 7.73 -9.22
CA ASN A 77 -9.67 7.60 -9.33
C ASN A 77 -9.26 6.36 -10.15
N ALA A 78 -10.13 5.35 -10.30
CA ALA A 78 -9.85 4.22 -11.18
C ALA A 78 -9.70 4.65 -12.65
N LEU A 79 -10.23 5.81 -13.06
CA LEU A 79 -10.02 6.37 -14.40
C LEU A 79 -8.56 6.80 -14.62
N GLN A 80 -7.80 7.09 -13.54
CA GLN A 80 -6.37 7.37 -13.66
C GLN A 80 -5.59 6.14 -14.15
N LEU A 81 -6.06 4.91 -13.89
CA LEU A 81 -5.41 3.69 -14.39
C LEU A 81 -5.30 3.69 -15.92
N LYS A 82 -6.35 4.16 -16.61
CA LYS A 82 -6.35 4.30 -18.06
C LYS A 82 -5.39 5.39 -18.52
N ALA A 83 -5.36 6.52 -17.81
CA ALA A 83 -4.44 7.62 -18.11
C ALA A 83 -2.96 7.23 -17.89
N TRP A 84 -2.69 6.34 -16.94
CA TRP A 84 -1.36 5.84 -16.62
C TRP A 84 -0.90 4.66 -17.48
N GLY A 85 -1.74 4.22 -18.43
CA GLY A 85 -1.39 3.14 -19.37
C GLY A 85 -1.19 1.79 -18.69
N PHE A 86 -1.91 1.49 -17.60
CA PHE A 86 -1.73 0.24 -16.85
C PHE A 86 -1.96 -1.01 -17.70
N GLU A 87 -2.71 -0.90 -18.79
CA GLU A 87 -2.95 -1.97 -19.75
C GLU A 87 -1.68 -2.43 -20.46
N SER A 88 -0.63 -1.59 -20.52
CA SER A 88 0.68 -1.94 -21.08
C SER A 88 1.65 -2.51 -20.03
N TRP A 89 1.22 -2.62 -18.77
CA TRP A 89 2.08 -3.12 -17.70
C TRP A 89 2.18 -4.64 -17.77
N GLU A 90 3.32 -5.16 -17.30
CA GLU A 90 3.59 -6.59 -17.29
C GLU A 90 2.47 -7.35 -16.55
N GLY A 91 1.99 -8.44 -17.15
CA GLY A 91 0.97 -9.30 -16.52
C GLY A 91 -0.40 -8.64 -16.35
N PHE A 92 -0.66 -7.51 -17.03
CA PHE A 92 -1.98 -6.89 -16.99
C PHE A 92 -3.06 -7.86 -17.45
N ARG A 93 -4.10 -8.02 -16.63
CA ARG A 93 -5.35 -8.68 -17.03
C ARG A 93 -6.53 -8.15 -16.24
N SER A 94 -7.68 -8.07 -16.89
CA SER A 94 -8.97 -7.88 -16.23
C SER A 94 -9.33 -9.10 -15.38
N VAL A 95 -9.93 -8.87 -14.23
CA VAL A 95 -10.40 -9.94 -13.33
C VAL A 95 -11.92 -9.85 -13.18
N PRO A 96 -12.70 -10.66 -13.90
CA PRO A 96 -14.15 -10.66 -13.76
C PRO A 96 -14.58 -11.18 -12.38
N GLY A 97 -15.75 -10.75 -11.93
CA GLY A 97 -16.36 -11.24 -10.69
C GLY A 97 -15.86 -10.57 -9.39
N ILE A 98 -15.03 -9.52 -9.49
CA ILE A 98 -14.63 -8.70 -8.34
C ILE A 98 -15.07 -7.26 -8.59
N GLY A 99 -16.06 -6.79 -7.83
CA GLY A 99 -16.59 -5.43 -7.98
C GLY A 99 -17.18 -5.17 -9.38
N ALA A 100 -17.29 -3.89 -9.74
CA ALA A 100 -17.77 -3.47 -11.06
C ALA A 100 -16.68 -3.61 -12.15
N LYS A 101 -15.42 -3.35 -11.78
CA LYS A 101 -14.23 -3.51 -12.63
C LYS A 101 -13.06 -3.87 -11.74
N ALA A 102 -12.28 -4.87 -12.14
CA ALA A 102 -11.06 -5.23 -11.44
C ALA A 102 -9.94 -5.65 -12.41
N TYR A 103 -8.71 -5.53 -11.93
CA TYR A 103 -7.52 -5.89 -12.68
C TYR A 103 -6.41 -6.42 -11.77
N VAL A 104 -5.42 -7.04 -12.38
CA VAL A 104 -4.08 -7.23 -11.82
C VAL A 104 -3.04 -6.75 -12.81
N ALA A 105 -1.88 -6.31 -12.32
CA ALA A 105 -0.72 -5.94 -13.14
C ALA A 105 0.54 -5.98 -12.26
N ARG A 106 1.71 -5.91 -12.89
CA ARG A 106 2.98 -5.69 -12.22
C ARG A 106 3.53 -4.32 -12.60
N SER A 107 3.82 -3.51 -11.59
CA SER A 107 4.38 -2.17 -11.81
C SER A 107 5.76 -2.25 -12.48
N PRO A 108 6.07 -1.33 -13.41
CA PRO A 108 7.40 -1.28 -14.00
C PRO A 108 8.45 -1.00 -12.94
N VAL A 109 9.65 -1.54 -13.13
CA VAL A 109 10.82 -1.19 -12.31
C VAL A 109 11.42 0.09 -12.89
N MET A 110 11.53 1.12 -12.07
CA MET A 110 12.14 2.40 -12.42
C MET A 110 13.40 2.60 -11.57
N GLU A 111 14.46 3.15 -12.15
CA GLU A 111 15.64 3.56 -11.39
C GLU A 111 15.58 5.07 -11.13
N ILE A 112 15.52 5.46 -9.86
CA ILE A 112 15.44 6.85 -9.43
C ILE A 112 16.56 7.10 -8.43
N MET A 113 17.48 8.01 -8.76
CA MET A 113 18.65 8.34 -7.93
C MET A 113 19.45 7.09 -7.49
N GLY A 114 19.65 6.14 -8.41
CA GLY A 114 20.37 4.88 -8.15
C GLY A 114 19.59 3.85 -7.33
N ARG A 115 18.29 4.05 -7.08
CA ARG A 115 17.42 3.10 -6.38
C ARG A 115 16.37 2.53 -7.32
N LYS A 116 16.20 1.21 -7.29
CA LYS A 116 15.14 0.51 -8.04
C LYS A 116 13.82 0.60 -7.28
N MET A 117 12.85 1.27 -7.88
CA MET A 117 11.49 1.49 -7.39
C MET A 117 10.50 0.69 -8.25
N GLY A 118 9.39 0.25 -7.68
CA GLY A 118 8.38 -0.54 -8.41
C GLY A 118 8.70 -2.04 -8.47
N GLY A 119 8.17 -2.74 -9.47
CA GLY A 119 8.25 -4.19 -9.59
C GLY A 119 7.30 -4.97 -8.67
N GLU A 120 6.42 -4.27 -7.96
CA GLU A 120 5.35 -4.86 -7.13
C GLU A 120 4.19 -5.35 -8.02
N TRP A 121 3.63 -6.51 -7.65
CA TRP A 121 2.34 -6.97 -8.16
C TRP A 121 1.25 -6.15 -7.49
N GLN A 122 0.21 -5.81 -8.25
CA GLN A 122 -0.88 -4.98 -7.77
C GLN A 122 -2.20 -5.48 -8.34
N ALA A 123 -3.26 -5.27 -7.58
CA ALA A 123 -4.63 -5.52 -7.99
C ALA A 123 -5.51 -4.36 -7.54
N GLY A 124 -6.52 -4.03 -8.33
CA GLY A 124 -7.49 -3.02 -7.93
C GLY A 124 -8.89 -3.35 -8.39
N ALA A 125 -9.90 -2.91 -7.63
CA ALA A 125 -11.31 -3.06 -7.97
C ALA A 125 -12.14 -1.84 -7.59
N ILE A 126 -13.15 -1.55 -8.43
CA ILE A 126 -14.22 -0.61 -8.08
C ILE A 126 -15.32 -1.37 -7.32
N VAL A 127 -15.59 -0.97 -6.07
CA VAL A 127 -16.62 -1.56 -5.21
C VAL A 127 -17.47 -0.43 -4.63
N GLY A 128 -18.71 -0.31 -5.11
CA GLY A 128 -19.57 0.82 -4.74
C GLY A 128 -18.95 2.15 -5.18
N ASN A 129 -18.77 3.07 -4.23
CA ASN A 129 -18.16 4.38 -4.46
C ASN A 129 -16.64 4.40 -4.28
N ASP A 130 -16.03 3.24 -3.99
CA ASP A 130 -14.60 3.14 -3.72
C ASP A 130 -13.86 2.46 -4.86
N TYR A 131 -12.63 2.89 -5.08
CA TYR A 131 -11.59 2.15 -5.75
C TYR A 131 -10.60 1.62 -4.71
N ILE A 132 -10.52 0.29 -4.59
CA ILE A 132 -9.66 -0.40 -3.63
C ILE A 132 -8.48 -0.96 -4.41
N ALA A 133 -7.27 -0.59 -4.01
CA ALA A 133 -6.03 -1.07 -4.59
C ALA A 133 -5.20 -1.79 -3.53
N VAL A 134 -4.56 -2.88 -3.91
CA VAL A 134 -3.60 -3.61 -3.09
C VAL A 134 -2.31 -3.83 -3.86
N GLY A 135 -1.18 -3.86 -3.15
CA GLY A 135 0.14 -4.05 -3.73
C GLY A 135 0.97 -5.03 -2.91
N MET A 136 1.81 -5.80 -3.59
CA MET A 136 2.64 -6.83 -2.97
C MET A 136 3.99 -6.97 -3.67
N LYS A 137 5.07 -6.97 -2.88
CA LYS A 137 6.45 -7.22 -3.30
C LYS A 137 7.09 -8.20 -2.32
N GLY A 138 7.77 -9.22 -2.83
CA GLY A 138 8.47 -10.24 -2.04
C GLY A 138 8.32 -11.66 -2.63
N PRO A 139 8.81 -12.70 -1.94
CA PRO A 139 8.97 -14.05 -2.50
C PRO A 139 7.68 -14.73 -2.99
N LYS A 140 6.53 -14.41 -2.40
CA LYS A 140 5.23 -14.96 -2.83
C LYS A 140 4.42 -14.00 -3.72
N ALA A 141 4.98 -12.84 -4.06
CA ALA A 141 4.29 -11.85 -4.88
C ALA A 141 4.07 -12.38 -6.31
N ASN A 142 2.80 -12.59 -6.67
CA ASN A 142 2.36 -12.94 -8.01
C ASN A 142 0.93 -12.45 -8.26
N ALA A 143 0.45 -12.55 -9.50
CA ALA A 143 -0.88 -12.11 -9.92
C ALA A 143 -2.02 -12.73 -9.07
N ASP A 144 -1.96 -14.03 -8.79
CA ASP A 144 -3.03 -14.75 -8.09
C ASP A 144 -3.05 -14.42 -6.60
N ALA A 145 -1.88 -14.28 -6.00
CA ALA A 145 -1.73 -13.89 -4.61
C ALA A 145 -2.24 -12.46 -4.39
N VAL A 146 -1.94 -11.50 -5.27
CA VAL A 146 -2.44 -10.12 -5.13
C VAL A 146 -3.93 -10.01 -5.44
N GLN A 147 -4.46 -10.84 -6.35
CA GLN A 147 -5.90 -10.97 -6.57
C GLN A 147 -6.60 -11.53 -5.32
N SER A 148 -6.00 -12.49 -4.63
CA SER A 148 -6.53 -13.08 -3.39
C SER A 148 -6.52 -12.06 -2.26
N LEU A 149 -5.41 -11.32 -2.10
CA LEU A 149 -5.31 -10.21 -1.16
C LEU A 149 -6.40 -9.16 -1.39
N LEU A 150 -6.70 -8.82 -2.66
CA LEU A 150 -7.75 -7.86 -3.00
C LEU A 150 -9.13 -8.35 -2.52
N LYS A 151 -9.46 -9.64 -2.75
CA LYS A 151 -10.72 -10.23 -2.29
C LYS A 151 -10.84 -10.18 -0.77
N ASP A 152 -9.77 -10.53 -0.06
CA ASP A 152 -9.72 -10.47 1.40
C ASP A 152 -9.90 -9.03 1.90
N ALA A 153 -9.17 -8.08 1.32
CA ALA A 153 -9.28 -6.67 1.69
C ALA A 153 -10.72 -6.14 1.48
N ILE A 154 -11.36 -6.48 0.37
CA ILE A 154 -12.76 -6.14 0.10
C ILE A 154 -13.69 -6.79 1.13
N GLY A 155 -13.48 -8.07 1.45
CA GLY A 155 -14.31 -8.82 2.39
C GLY A 155 -14.23 -8.28 3.81
N ARG A 156 -13.03 -7.92 4.28
CA ARG A 156 -12.77 -7.44 5.65
C ARG A 156 -13.20 -5.99 5.89
N ARG A 157 -13.44 -5.21 4.83
CA ARG A 157 -13.94 -3.83 4.91
C ARG A 157 -15.46 -3.72 5.06
N ARG A 158 -16.19 -4.83 4.90
CA ARG A 158 -17.66 -4.88 4.99
C ARG A 158 -18.15 -4.96 6.43
#